data_AF-A0A0N0D061-F1
#
_entry.id   AF-A0A0N0D061-F1
#
_cell.length_a   1.000
_cell.length_b   1.000
_cell.length_c   1.000
_cell.angle_alpha   90.00
_cell.angle_beta   90.00
_cell.angle_gamma   90.00
#
_symmetry.space_group_name_H-M   'P 1'
#
loop_
_entity.id
_entity.type
_entity.pdbx_description
1 polymer ?
#
loop_
_entity_poly.entity_id
_entity_poly.type
_entity_poly.pdbx_seq_one_letter_code
_entity_poly.pdbx_strand_id
1 'polypeptide(L)'
;MDIAKPVTDLVASLNWNLLLPLIQAMVVFFLVIWVKNYVVSLHAWLNFKGSLNIGYGTWVRLPTSNSYVDGQITQADRHIIRVDTPELRIFIPTKTFRERDWALLKKDAFDKKNTQKPDK
;
A
#
# COMPACT_ATOMS: atom_id res chain seq x y z
N MET A 1 2.54 -11.92 52.46
CA MET A 1 2.95 -10.56 52.01
C MET A 1 1.94 -10.16 50.95
N ASP A 2 1.04 -9.25 51.31
CA ASP A 2 -0.23 -9.04 50.60
C ASP A 2 -0.01 -8.08 49.41
N ILE A 3 0.05 -8.63 48.20
CA ILE A 3 0.30 -7.89 46.95
C ILE A 3 -0.91 -7.00 46.59
N ALA A 4 -2.06 -7.21 47.24
CA ALA A 4 -3.28 -6.44 47.00
C ALA A 4 -3.17 -4.97 47.42
N LYS A 5 -2.51 -4.68 48.57
CA LYS A 5 -2.37 -3.30 49.11
C LYS A 5 -1.64 -2.32 48.17
N PRO A 6 -0.46 -2.64 47.61
CA PRO A 6 0.22 -1.71 46.71
C PRO A 6 -0.53 -1.46 45.40
N VAL A 7 -1.30 -2.44 44.91
CA VAL A 7 -2.13 -2.26 43.70
C VAL A 7 -3.31 -1.32 43.99
N THR A 8 -3.97 -1.49 45.13
CA THR A 8 -5.09 -0.61 45.53
C THR A 8 -4.66 0.83 45.79
N ASP A 9 -3.48 1.05 46.39
CA ASP A 9 -2.96 2.40 46.64
C ASP A 9 -2.55 3.11 45.33
N LEU A 10 -2.02 2.35 44.37
CA LEU A 10 -1.66 2.89 43.05
C LEU A 10 -2.90 3.29 42.25
N VAL A 11 -3.97 2.49 42.30
CA VAL A 11 -5.27 2.78 41.66
C VAL A 11 -5.97 3.96 42.33
N ALA A 12 -5.85 4.11 43.66
CA ALA A 12 -6.41 5.25 44.39
C ALA A 12 -5.66 6.56 44.10
N SER A 13 -4.36 6.50 43.78
CA SER A 13 -3.57 7.68 43.36
C SER A 13 -3.85 8.14 41.92
N LEU A 14 -4.59 7.36 41.15
CA LEU A 14 -4.90 7.66 39.75
C LEU A 14 -6.08 8.63 39.66
N ASN A 15 -5.83 9.84 39.14
CA ASN A 15 -6.89 10.83 38.94
C ASN A 15 -7.74 10.45 37.71
N TRP A 16 -8.84 9.72 37.95
CA TRP A 16 -9.77 9.26 36.93
C TRP A 16 -10.34 10.38 36.05
N ASN A 17 -10.45 11.60 36.59
CA ASN A 17 -10.91 12.77 35.84
C ASN A 17 -9.92 13.22 34.76
N LEU A 18 -8.63 12.86 34.87
CA LEU A 18 -7.60 13.11 33.86
C LEU A 18 -7.38 11.90 32.95
N LEU A 19 -7.60 10.69 33.47
CA LEU A 19 -7.39 9.46 32.71
C LEU A 19 -8.41 9.30 31.57
N LEU A 20 -9.69 9.56 31.85
CA LEU A 20 -10.77 9.46 30.88
C LEU A 20 -10.59 10.39 29.66
N PRO A 21 -10.33 11.71 29.83
CA PRO A 21 -10.10 12.59 28.69
C PRO A 21 -8.81 12.23 27.93
N LEU A 22 -7.78 11.71 28.61
CA LEU A 22 -6.57 11.22 27.95
C LEU A 22 -6.87 10.01 27.05
N ILE A 23 -7.58 9.01 27.56
CA ILE A 23 -8.00 7.84 26.77
C ILE A 23 -8.88 8.28 25.60
N GLN A 24 -9.84 9.17 25.84
CA GLN A 24 -10.69 9.71 24.78
C GLN A 24 -9.88 10.43 23.70
N ALA A 25 -8.90 11.25 24.08
CA ALA A 25 -8.01 11.92 23.14
C ALA A 25 -7.20 10.92 22.31
N MET A 26 -6.68 9.84 22.93
CA MET A 26 -5.98 8.78 22.21
C MET A 26 -6.89 8.05 21.21
N VAL A 27 -8.12 7.74 21.60
CA VAL A 27 -9.12 7.11 20.72
C VAL A 27 -9.46 8.03 19.55
N VAL A 28 -9.73 9.32 19.81
CA VAL A 28 -10.02 10.30 18.75
C VAL A 28 -8.83 10.45 17.80
N PHE A 29 -7.61 10.55 18.34
CA PHE A 29 -6.40 10.63 17.53
C PHE A 29 -6.21 9.40 16.63
N PHE A 30 -6.42 8.20 17.18
CA PHE A 30 -6.39 6.96 16.43
C PHE A 30 -7.45 6.95 15.31
N LEU A 31 -8.68 7.35 15.61
CA LEU A 31 -9.76 7.45 14.62
C LEU A 31 -9.42 8.44 13.50
N VAL A 32 -8.85 9.60 13.82
CA VAL A 32 -8.43 10.58 12.82
C VAL A 32 -7.38 9.99 11.87
N ILE A 33 -6.36 9.31 12.40
CA ILE A 33 -5.34 8.65 11.56
C ILE A 33 -5.96 7.54 10.72
N TRP A 34 -6.86 6.74 11.29
CA TRP A 34 -7.51 5.65 10.60
C TRP A 34 -8.38 6.14 9.44
N VAL A 35 -9.21 7.16 9.67
CA VAL A 35 -10.04 7.81 8.64
C VAL A 35 -9.16 8.44 7.56
N LYS A 36 -8.09 9.15 7.93
CA LYS A 36 -7.15 9.74 6.97
C LYS A 36 -6.57 8.67 6.04
N ASN A 37 -6.09 7.56 6.60
CA ASN A 37 -5.52 6.47 5.81
C ASN A 37 -6.58 5.84 4.89
N TYR A 38 -7.79 5.65 5.39
CA TYR A 38 -8.90 5.14 4.59
C TYR A 38 -9.23 6.04 3.39
N VAL A 39 -9.34 7.36 3.62
CA VAL A 39 -9.62 8.35 2.57
C VAL A 39 -8.50 8.39 1.53
N VAL A 40 -7.23 8.38 1.95
CA VAL A 40 -6.08 8.38 1.02
C VAL A 40 -6.09 7.13 0.14
N SER A 41 -6.29 5.95 0.73
CA SER A 41 -6.38 4.69 -0.05
C SER A 41 -7.58 4.68 -0.99
N LEU A 42 -8.74 5.18 -0.56
CA LEU A 42 -9.93 5.28 -1.41
C LEU A 42 -9.70 6.24 -2.58
N HIS A 43 -9.12 7.42 -2.33
CA HIS A 43 -8.82 8.40 -3.37
C HIS A 43 -7.84 7.84 -4.40
N ALA A 44 -6.76 7.20 -3.96
CA ALA A 44 -5.79 6.59 -4.87
C ALA A 44 -6.42 5.47 -5.71
N TRP A 45 -7.31 4.67 -5.12
CA TRP A 45 -8.04 3.63 -5.82
C TRP A 45 -8.98 4.18 -6.90
N LEU A 46 -9.71 5.25 -6.60
CA LEU A 46 -10.58 5.90 -7.58
C LEU A 46 -9.76 6.48 -8.74
N ASN A 47 -8.58 7.04 -8.46
CA ASN A 47 -7.67 7.50 -9.52
C ASN A 47 -7.14 6.35 -10.37
N PHE A 48 -6.81 5.20 -9.78
CA PHE A 48 -6.41 4.02 -10.54
C PHE A 48 -7.56 3.55 -11.44
N LYS A 49 -8.78 3.38 -10.89
CA LYS A 49 -9.95 2.96 -11.67
C LYS A 49 -10.34 3.94 -12.78
N GLY A 50 -10.16 5.23 -12.55
CA GLY A 50 -10.46 6.28 -13.52
C GLY A 50 -9.32 6.55 -14.52
N SER A 51 -8.17 5.88 -14.39
CA SER A 51 -7.04 6.08 -15.28
C SER A 51 -7.31 5.45 -16.65
N LEU A 52 -7.21 6.25 -17.72
CA LEU A 52 -7.34 5.77 -19.10
C LEU A 52 -6.07 5.04 -19.59
N ASN A 53 -4.93 5.31 -18.97
CA ASN A 53 -3.63 4.86 -19.45
C ASN A 53 -3.16 3.57 -18.76
N ILE A 54 -3.56 3.36 -17.51
CA ILE A 54 -3.08 2.28 -16.65
C ILE A 54 -4.29 1.58 -16.04
N GLY A 55 -4.44 0.29 -16.31
CA GLY A 55 -5.50 -0.53 -15.74
C GLY A 55 -5.13 -2.01 -15.78
N TYR A 56 -6.14 -2.86 -15.62
CA TYR A 56 -5.97 -4.30 -15.75
C TYR A 56 -5.53 -4.68 -17.16
N GLY A 57 -4.56 -5.58 -17.26
CA GLY A 57 -3.98 -6.02 -18.52
C GLY A 57 -2.92 -5.10 -19.11
N THR A 58 -2.69 -3.91 -18.53
CA THR A 58 -1.66 -2.99 -18.99
C THR A 58 -0.27 -3.54 -18.66
N TRP A 59 0.63 -3.47 -19.64
CA TRP A 59 2.05 -3.79 -19.46
C TRP A 59 2.82 -2.56 -19.00
N VAL A 60 3.55 -2.71 -17.91
CA VAL A 60 4.28 -1.63 -17.24
C VAL A 60 5.72 -2.03 -16.99
N ARG A 61 6.61 -1.04 -17.06
CA ARG A 61 8.00 -1.12 -16.64
C ARG A 61 8.16 -0.43 -15.30
N LEU A 62 8.66 -1.17 -14.32
CA LEU A 62 8.87 -0.70 -12.96
C LEU A 62 10.37 -0.54 -12.68
N PRO A 63 10.81 0.61 -12.16
CA PRO A 63 12.19 0.75 -11.69
C PRO A 63 12.44 -0.10 -10.44
N THR A 64 13.58 -0.77 -10.40
CA THR A 64 14.15 -1.44 -9.22
C THR A 64 15.49 -0.77 -8.88
N SER A 65 16.11 -1.11 -7.74
CA SER A 65 17.34 -0.44 -7.29
C SER A 65 18.49 -0.52 -8.30
N ASN A 66 18.54 -1.60 -9.10
CA ASN A 66 19.67 -1.89 -9.99
C ASN A 66 19.26 -2.04 -11.48
N SER A 67 17.96 -2.09 -11.80
CA SER A 67 17.46 -2.35 -13.16
C SER A 67 15.97 -1.98 -13.29
N TYR A 68 15.35 -2.38 -14.40
CA TYR A 68 13.91 -2.30 -14.60
C TYR A 68 13.31 -3.69 -14.72
N VAL A 69 12.09 -3.85 -14.20
CA VAL A 69 11.32 -5.09 -14.35
C VAL A 69 10.04 -4.78 -15.11
N ASP A 70 9.79 -5.59 -16.12
CA ASP A 70 8.62 -5.49 -16.96
C ASP A 70 7.59 -6.52 -16.52
N GLY A 71 6.32 -6.13 -16.48
CA GLY A 71 5.24 -7.01 -16.08
C GLY A 71 3.87 -6.48 -16.47
N GLN A 72 2.86 -7.31 -16.24
CA GLN A 72 1.48 -6.99 -16.54
C GLN A 72 0.69 -6.78 -15.24
N ILE A 73 -0.14 -5.75 -15.19
CA ILE A 73 -1.09 -5.57 -14.10
C ILE A 73 -2.20 -6.61 -14.25
N THR A 74 -2.24 -7.59 -13.36
CA THR A 74 -3.23 -8.67 -13.42
C THR A 74 -4.38 -8.43 -12.45
N GLN A 75 -4.08 -7.85 -11.29
CA GLN A 75 -5.07 -7.58 -10.25
C GLN A 75 -4.77 -6.24 -9.58
N ALA A 76 -5.81 -5.63 -9.01
CA ALA A 76 -5.71 -4.40 -8.25
C ALA A 76 -6.92 -4.29 -7.33
N ASP A 77 -6.70 -3.79 -6.13
CA ASP A 77 -7.71 -3.45 -5.15
C ASP A 77 -7.35 -2.10 -4.47
N ARG A 78 -8.13 -1.72 -3.46
CA ARG A 78 -7.95 -0.43 -2.78
C ARG A 78 -6.61 -0.29 -2.07
N HIS A 79 -5.97 -1.41 -1.73
CA HIS A 79 -4.74 -1.46 -0.96
C HIS A 79 -3.54 -1.79 -1.82
N ILE A 80 -3.69 -2.68 -2.81
CA ILE A 80 -2.58 -3.25 -3.58
C ILE A 80 -2.91 -3.34 -5.07
N ILE A 81 -1.92 -3.05 -5.90
CA ILE A 81 -1.85 -3.36 -7.34
C ILE A 81 -0.86 -4.51 -7.50
N ARG A 82 -1.31 -5.63 -8.07
CA ARG A 82 -0.49 -6.79 -8.42
C ARG A 82 0.00 -6.66 -9.85
N VAL A 83 1.32 -6.72 -10.00
CA VAL A 83 2.00 -6.81 -11.28
C VAL A 83 2.69 -8.16 -11.36
N ASP A 84 2.25 -8.99 -12.30
CA ASP A 84 2.88 -10.27 -12.56
C ASP A 84 4.00 -10.08 -13.59
N THR A 85 5.18 -10.57 -13.23
CA THR A 85 6.37 -10.59 -14.09
C THR A 85 6.69 -12.05 -14.42
N PRO A 86 7.61 -12.33 -15.37
CA PRO A 86 7.99 -13.70 -15.69
C PRO A 86 8.56 -14.49 -14.51
N GLU A 87 9.18 -13.80 -13.55
CA GLU A 87 9.91 -14.42 -12.44
C GLU A 87 9.17 -14.34 -11.11
N LEU A 88 8.43 -13.25 -10.86
CA LEU A 88 7.87 -12.96 -9.55
C LEU A 88 6.60 -12.10 -9.60
N ARG A 89 5.86 -12.09 -8.50
CA ARG A 89 4.68 -11.23 -8.34
C ARG A 89 5.03 -10.01 -7.50
N ILE A 90 4.87 -8.83 -8.08
CA ILE A 90 5.13 -7.55 -7.39
C ILE A 90 3.82 -7.01 -6.84
N PHE A 91 3.82 -6.70 -5.54
CA PHE A 91 2.70 -6.06 -4.86
C PHE A 91 3.04 -4.59 -4.57
N ILE A 92 2.32 -3.69 -5.22
CA ILE A 92 2.53 -2.23 -5.11
C ILE A 92 1.37 -1.64 -4.31
N PRO A 93 1.61 -0.90 -3.22
CA PRO A 93 0.52 -0.23 -2.53
C PRO A 93 -0.23 0.74 -3.43
N THR A 94 -1.55 0.62 -3.54
CA THR A 94 -2.38 1.49 -4.41
C THR A 94 -2.23 2.97 -4.05
N LYS A 95 -1.98 3.28 -2.76
CA LYS A 95 -1.73 4.66 -2.30
C LYS A 95 -0.56 5.35 -3.01
N THR A 96 0.44 4.60 -3.47
CA THR A 96 1.62 5.15 -4.16
C THR A 96 1.41 5.23 -5.68
N PHE A 97 0.22 4.90 -6.19
CA PHE A 97 -0.06 4.90 -7.63
C PHE A 97 0.24 6.25 -8.29
N ARG A 98 -0.13 7.37 -7.65
CA ARG A 98 0.10 8.72 -8.21
C ARG A 98 1.54 9.21 -8.09
N GLU A 99 2.28 8.70 -7.11
CA GLU A 99 3.63 9.18 -6.78
C GLU A 99 4.71 8.46 -7.59
N ARG A 100 4.35 7.33 -8.22
CA ARG A 100 5.27 6.51 -8.99
C ARG A 100 5.16 6.84 -10.47
N ASP A 101 6.30 6.97 -11.13
CA ASP A 101 6.36 7.03 -12.58
C ASP A 101 6.08 5.65 -13.18
N TRP A 102 5.00 5.57 -13.95
CA TRP A 102 4.61 4.36 -14.66
C TRP A 102 5.05 4.44 -16.12
N ALA A 103 6.05 3.66 -16.49
CA ALA A 103 6.45 3.52 -17.88
C ALA A 103 5.56 2.49 -18.56
N LEU A 104 4.73 2.93 -19.49
CA LEU A 104 3.83 2.07 -20.27
C LEU A 104 4.60 1.36 -21.38
N LEU A 105 4.35 0.07 -21.55
CA LEU A 105 4.92 -0.73 -22.62
C LEU A 105 3.83 -1.14 -23.62
N LYS A 106 4.15 -1.09 -24.91
CA LYS A 106 3.34 -1.75 -25.94
C LYS A 106 3.54 -3.26 -25.81
N LYS A 107 2.45 -4.03 -25.85
CA LYS A 107 2.48 -5.50 -25.75
C LYS A 107 3.48 -6.13 -26.74
N ASP A 108 3.50 -5.63 -27.98
CA ASP A 108 4.37 -6.15 -29.06
C ASP A 108 5.86 -5.88 -28.85
N ALA A 109 6.23 -4.95 -27.95
CA ALA A 109 7.62 -4.71 -27.59
C ALA A 109 8.19 -5.85 -26.72
N PHE A 110 7.32 -6.65 -26.09
CA PHE A 110 7.72 -7.78 -25.25
C PHE A 110 8.02 -9.04 -26.08
N ASP A 111 7.16 -9.35 -27.07
CA ASP A 111 7.33 -10.53 -27.93
C ASP A 111 8.64 -10.47 -28.73
N LYS A 112 9.08 -9.28 -29.15
CA LYS A 112 10.30 -9.12 -29.95
C LYS A 112 11.59 -9.47 -29.22
N LYS A 113 11.64 -9.35 -27.88
CA LYS A 113 12.82 -9.75 -27.09
C LYS A 113 12.99 -11.27 -27.01
N ASN A 114 11.91 -12.04 -27.14
CA ASN A 114 11.97 -13.51 -27.11
C ASN A 114 12.19 -14.14 -28.50
N THR A 115 12.04 -13.39 -29.59
CA THR A 115 12.29 -13.88 -30.97
C THR A 115 13.70 -13.60 -31.50
N GLN A 116 14.55 -12.84 -30.82
CA GLN A 116 15.97 -12.76 -31.18
C GLN A 116 16.71 -14.01 -30.68
N LYS A 117 16.47 -15.13 -31.35
CA LYS A 117 17.37 -16.27 -31.34
C LYS A 117 18.65 -15.82 -32.08
N PRO A 118 19.86 -16.03 -31.53
CA PRO A 118 21.08 -15.75 -32.28
C PRO A 118 21.12 -16.72 -33.46
N ASP A 119 21.00 -16.18 -34.67
CA ASP A 119 21.33 -16.92 -35.88
C ASP A 119 22.80 -17.37 -35.77
N LYS A 120 22.98 -18.68 -35.76
CA LYS A 120 24.29 -19.35 -35.88
C LYS A 120 24.69 -19.42 -37.35
#